data_AF-A0A819H2M3-F1
#
_entry.id   AF-A0A819H2M3-F1
#
_cell.length_a   1.000
_cell.length_b   1.000
_cell.length_c   1.000
_cell.angle_alpha   90.00
_cell.angle_beta   90.00
_cell.angle_gamma   90.00
#
_symmetry.space_group_name_H-M   'P 1'
#
loop_
_entity.id
_entity.type
_entity.pdbx_description
1 polymer ?
#
loop_
_entity_poly.entity_id
_entity_poly.type
_entity_poly.pdbx_seq_one_letter_code
_entity_poly.pdbx_strand_id
1 'polypeptide(L)'
;MWYDEDEQQNQGPMNGCSKRSCSCFKFGSGCNSSCRCSSSCQNMFNHLEYFFGENKKYAANPCFSKWLVKHAKNADGLKMINHDELRQYIMECDCFSDIMSYDEDLNEWTKKWQTINENEKLAHTQKLFQMLLSDDKTMHYYSFCHHDLFQENCYWHCVVCQECVKWREWHCGECNKCTYGVSLPCEGCGGRSKMSGFC
;
A
#
# COMPACT_ATOMS: atom_id res chain seq x y z
N MET A 1 8.08 40.95 -17.37
CA MET A 1 6.68 40.53 -17.50
C MET A 1 6.52 39.91 -18.87
N TRP A 2 6.53 38.59 -18.95
CA TRP A 2 5.81 37.81 -19.97
C TRP A 2 5.46 36.52 -19.23
N TYR A 3 4.18 36.38 -18.92
CA TYR A 3 3.57 35.17 -18.36
C TYR A 3 3.35 34.22 -19.54
N ASP A 4 3.88 33.01 -19.47
CA ASP A 4 3.39 31.90 -20.27
C ASP A 4 2.48 31.07 -19.34
N GLU A 5 1.20 31.44 -19.38
CA GLU A 5 0.10 30.59 -18.96
C GLU A 5 -0.21 29.58 -20.07
N ASP A 6 -0.62 28.39 -19.62
CA ASP A 6 -1.34 27.34 -20.34
C ASP A 6 -0.56 26.36 -21.23
N GLU A 7 -0.37 25.15 -20.69
CA GLU A 7 -0.88 23.96 -21.40
C GLU A 7 -1.49 22.94 -20.42
N GLN A 8 -2.75 23.22 -20.10
CA GLN A 8 -3.89 22.30 -19.99
C GLN A 8 -3.69 20.95 -19.29
N GLN A 9 -4.19 20.90 -18.05
CA GLN A 9 -4.64 19.70 -17.34
C GLN A 9 -5.72 18.97 -18.14
N ASN A 10 -5.32 18.09 -19.05
CA ASN A 10 -6.25 17.22 -19.79
C ASN A 10 -6.43 15.90 -19.03
N GLN A 11 -7.36 15.87 -18.08
CA GLN A 11 -7.91 14.62 -17.55
C GLN A 11 -9.42 14.68 -17.69
N GLY A 12 -9.92 14.13 -18.81
CA GLY A 12 -11.34 13.83 -18.99
C GLY A 12 -11.90 13.00 -17.84
N PRO A 13 -13.23 12.88 -17.71
CA PRO A 13 -13.86 12.18 -16.59
C PRO A 13 -13.30 10.75 -16.49
N MET A 14 -12.63 10.46 -15.36
CA MET A 14 -12.15 9.11 -15.06
C MET A 14 -13.36 8.23 -14.76
N ASN A 15 -13.92 7.67 -15.82
CA ASN A 15 -15.07 6.82 -15.73
C ASN A 15 -14.68 5.52 -15.00
N GLY A 16 -15.24 5.31 -13.82
CA GLY A 16 -15.24 4.04 -13.10
C GLY A 16 -14.05 3.73 -12.18
N CYS A 17 -12.91 4.43 -12.22
CA CYS A 17 -11.79 4.22 -11.28
C CYS A 17 -11.36 2.75 -11.02
N SER A 18 -11.52 1.87 -12.02
CA SER A 18 -11.22 0.43 -11.91
C SER A 18 -9.78 0.07 -12.29
N LYS A 19 -8.94 1.06 -12.60
CA LYS A 19 -7.56 0.88 -13.11
C LYS A 19 -6.63 1.96 -12.57
N ARG A 20 -5.33 1.74 -12.74
CA ARG A 20 -4.23 2.64 -12.31
C ARG A 20 -4.22 4.02 -12.96
N SER A 21 -5.07 4.29 -13.95
CA SER A 21 -5.30 5.65 -14.44
C SER A 21 -5.87 6.53 -13.33
N CYS A 22 -6.71 5.99 -12.44
CA CYS A 22 -7.16 6.69 -11.24
C CYS A 22 -6.05 6.73 -10.18
N SER A 23 -5.72 7.94 -9.70
CA SER A 23 -4.75 8.14 -8.61
C SER A 23 -5.14 7.36 -7.34
N CYS A 24 -6.39 7.42 -6.90
CA CYS A 24 -6.84 6.68 -5.72
C CYS A 24 -6.55 5.17 -5.88
N PHE A 25 -6.94 4.61 -7.03
CA PHE A 25 -6.66 3.20 -7.35
C PHE A 25 -5.16 2.91 -7.41
N LYS A 26 -4.38 3.77 -8.07
CA LYS A 26 -2.93 3.62 -8.22
C LYS A 26 -2.20 3.55 -6.87
N PHE A 27 -2.69 4.30 -5.89
CA PHE A 27 -2.15 4.42 -4.54
C PHE A 27 -2.90 3.58 -3.50
N GLY A 28 -3.72 2.60 -3.91
CA GLY A 28 -4.37 1.69 -2.97
C GLY A 28 -5.38 2.34 -2.03
N SER A 29 -5.96 3.47 -2.40
CA SER A 29 -6.90 4.23 -1.58
C SER A 29 -8.30 4.29 -2.20
N GLY A 30 -9.31 4.34 -1.34
CA GLY A 30 -10.68 4.63 -1.74
C GLY A 30 -10.84 6.05 -2.29
N CYS A 31 -11.75 6.23 -3.24
CA CYS A 31 -12.19 7.55 -3.67
C CYS A 31 -13.03 8.21 -2.57
N ASN A 32 -12.99 9.54 -2.50
CA ASN A 32 -13.76 10.34 -1.55
C ASN A 32 -14.55 11.44 -2.27
N SER A 33 -15.21 12.32 -1.51
CA SER A 33 -16.03 13.41 -2.03
C SER A 33 -15.25 14.44 -2.89
N SER A 34 -13.93 14.48 -2.78
CA SER A 34 -13.07 15.34 -3.61
C SER A 34 -12.75 14.72 -4.96
N CYS A 35 -13.07 13.44 -5.18
CA CYS A 35 -12.88 12.77 -6.46
C CYS A 35 -13.99 13.15 -7.47
N ARG A 36 -13.61 13.27 -8.74
CA ARG A 36 -14.54 13.55 -9.85
C ARG A 36 -15.16 12.29 -10.48
N CYS A 37 -14.97 11.13 -9.86
CA CYS A 37 -15.59 9.91 -10.34
C CYS A 37 -17.12 9.98 -10.13
N SER A 38 -17.87 9.42 -11.07
CA SER A 38 -19.34 9.34 -10.98
C SER A 38 -19.80 8.48 -9.80
N SER A 39 -21.11 8.49 -9.52
CA SER A 39 -21.77 7.59 -8.57
C SER A 39 -21.55 6.10 -8.88
N SER A 40 -21.09 5.77 -10.09
CA SER A 40 -20.70 4.43 -10.54
C SER A 40 -19.20 4.14 -10.37
N CYS A 41 -18.54 4.75 -9.38
CA CYS A 41 -17.14 4.48 -9.07
C CYS A 41 -16.93 2.99 -8.73
N GLN A 42 -16.08 2.32 -9.50
CA GLN A 42 -15.74 0.90 -9.38
C GLN A 42 -14.35 0.69 -8.73
N ASN A 43 -13.85 1.70 -8.01
CA ASN A 43 -12.60 1.56 -7.27
C ASN A 43 -12.79 0.52 -6.15
N MET A 44 -12.17 -0.65 -6.30
CA MET A 44 -12.28 -1.73 -5.31
C MET A 44 -11.77 -1.31 -3.93
N PHE A 45 -10.85 -0.35 -3.84
CA PHE A 45 -10.33 0.16 -2.57
C PHE A 45 -11.32 1.05 -1.81
N ASN A 46 -12.51 1.32 -2.36
CA ASN A 46 -13.62 1.87 -1.58
C ASN A 46 -14.14 0.89 -0.51
N HIS A 47 -13.75 -0.39 -0.62
CA HIS A 47 -14.22 -1.48 0.24
C HIS A 47 -13.12 -2.05 1.15
N LEU A 48 -12.16 -1.20 1.55
CA LEU A 48 -11.05 -1.61 2.41
C LEU A 48 -11.49 -1.91 3.85
N GLU A 49 -12.72 -1.58 4.23
CA GLU A 49 -13.34 -1.96 5.50
C GLU A 49 -13.38 -3.47 5.72
N TYR A 50 -13.37 -4.29 4.65
CA TYR A 50 -13.25 -5.74 4.80
C TYR A 50 -11.95 -6.12 5.52
N PHE A 51 -10.83 -5.45 5.21
CA PHE A 51 -9.53 -5.76 5.79
C PHE A 51 -9.24 -4.96 7.05
N PHE A 52 -9.69 -3.72 7.11
CA PHE A 52 -9.29 -2.78 8.17
C PHE A 52 -10.42 -2.40 9.12
N GLY A 53 -11.62 -2.98 8.97
CA GLY A 53 -12.80 -2.60 9.75
C GLY A 53 -13.31 -1.19 9.42
N GLU A 54 -14.42 -0.80 10.05
CA GLU A 54 -15.15 0.44 9.71
C GLU A 54 -14.68 1.67 10.50
N ASN A 55 -13.84 1.48 11.52
CA ASN A 55 -13.52 2.52 12.51
C ASN A 55 -12.70 3.70 11.95
N LYS A 56 -11.93 3.46 10.89
CA LYS A 56 -11.04 4.46 10.28
C LYS A 56 -10.91 4.18 8.79
N LYS A 57 -10.82 5.25 7.99
CA LYS A 57 -10.50 5.12 6.56
C LYS A 57 -9.00 4.91 6.40
N TYR A 58 -8.63 3.72 5.96
CA TYR A 58 -7.26 3.34 5.64
C TYR A 58 -7.05 3.32 4.13
N ALA A 59 -5.82 3.59 3.69
CA ALA A 59 -5.32 3.14 2.40
C ALA A 59 -4.56 1.83 2.61
N ALA A 60 -4.53 0.97 1.60
CA ALA A 60 -3.65 -0.20 1.59
C ALA A 60 -2.23 0.25 1.22
N ASN A 61 -1.22 -0.28 1.90
CA ASN A 61 0.16 -0.03 1.51
C ASN A 61 0.39 -0.49 0.05
N PRO A 62 1.35 0.09 -0.67
CA PRO A 62 1.41 -0.15 -2.11
C PRO A 62 1.69 -1.61 -2.48
N CYS A 63 2.41 -2.36 -1.63
CA CYS A 63 2.69 -3.78 -1.85
C CYS A 63 1.41 -4.63 -1.72
N PHE A 64 0.63 -4.39 -0.68
CA PHE A 64 -0.66 -5.04 -0.48
C PHE A 64 -1.68 -4.63 -1.55
N SER A 65 -1.71 -3.37 -1.96
CA SER A 65 -2.60 -2.90 -3.02
C SER A 65 -2.38 -3.66 -4.34
N LYS A 66 -1.12 -3.91 -4.72
CA LYS A 66 -0.75 -4.74 -5.88
C LYS A 66 -1.25 -6.18 -5.69
N TRP A 67 -1.06 -6.75 -4.50
CA TRP A 67 -1.52 -8.09 -4.18
C TRP A 67 -3.04 -8.22 -4.33
N LEU A 68 -3.81 -7.24 -3.82
CA LEU A 68 -5.27 -7.22 -3.94
C LEU A 68 -5.73 -7.13 -5.40
N VAL A 69 -5.11 -6.26 -6.21
CA VAL A 69 -5.44 -6.16 -7.64
C VAL A 69 -5.24 -7.50 -8.37
N LYS A 70 -4.21 -8.26 -7.99
CA LYS A 70 -3.92 -9.58 -8.58
C LYS A 70 -4.93 -10.64 -8.13
N HIS A 71 -5.26 -10.71 -6.84
CA HIS A 71 -6.01 -11.82 -6.26
C HIS A 71 -7.52 -11.56 -6.20
N ALA A 72 -7.93 -10.37 -5.79
CA ALA A 72 -9.34 -10.00 -5.70
C ALA A 72 -9.90 -9.45 -7.02
N LYS A 73 -9.08 -8.73 -7.80
CA LYS A 73 -9.43 -8.13 -9.11
C LYS A 73 -10.52 -7.05 -9.10
N ASN A 74 -11.50 -7.12 -8.20
CA ASN A 74 -12.62 -6.19 -8.04
C ASN A 74 -13.18 -6.24 -6.60
N ALA A 75 -14.22 -5.46 -6.32
CA ALA A 75 -14.84 -5.35 -5.00
C ALA A 75 -15.46 -6.66 -4.48
N ASP A 76 -16.08 -7.48 -5.34
CA ASP A 76 -16.66 -8.76 -4.92
C ASP A 76 -15.56 -9.78 -4.59
N GLY A 77 -14.47 -9.77 -5.34
CA GLY A 77 -13.31 -10.60 -5.02
C GLY A 77 -12.64 -10.24 -3.70
N LEU A 78 -12.76 -9.00 -3.22
CA LEU A 78 -12.26 -8.62 -1.88
C LEU A 78 -12.98 -9.40 -0.78
N LYS A 79 -14.32 -9.53 -0.90
CA LYS A 79 -15.16 -10.28 0.06
C LYS A 79 -14.81 -11.77 0.10
N MET A 80 -14.22 -12.29 -0.97
CA MET A 80 -13.88 -13.70 -1.11
C MET A 80 -12.47 -14.02 -0.59
N ILE A 81 -11.67 -13.02 -0.21
CA ILE A 81 -10.35 -13.27 0.39
C ILE A 81 -10.55 -13.88 1.77
N ASN A 82 -9.99 -15.07 1.99
CA ASN A 82 -10.00 -15.72 3.29
C ASN A 82 -9.01 -15.01 4.25
N HIS A 83 -9.53 -14.33 5.26
CA HIS A 83 -8.72 -13.59 6.21
C HIS A 83 -7.86 -14.49 7.10
N ASP A 84 -8.33 -15.69 7.44
CA ASP A 84 -7.56 -16.61 8.28
C ASP A 84 -6.35 -17.17 7.54
N GLU A 85 -6.51 -17.49 6.25
CA GLU A 85 -5.41 -17.90 5.38
C GLU A 85 -4.41 -16.76 5.18
N LEU A 86 -4.89 -15.54 4.90
CA LEU A 86 -4.01 -14.37 4.73
C LEU A 86 -3.23 -14.03 6.01
N ARG A 87 -3.88 -14.12 7.17
CA ARG A 87 -3.25 -13.95 8.49
C ARG A 87 -2.16 -15.00 8.70
N GLN A 88 -2.48 -16.27 8.50
CA GLN A 88 -1.52 -17.36 8.67
C GLN A 88 -0.33 -17.17 7.73
N TYR A 89 -0.58 -16.82 6.47
CA TYR A 89 0.45 -16.53 5.48
C TYR A 89 1.42 -15.41 5.90
N ILE A 90 0.90 -14.35 6.53
CA ILE A 90 1.74 -13.27 7.07
C ILE A 90 2.56 -13.76 8.27
N MET A 91 1.95 -14.55 9.15
CA MET A 91 2.60 -15.07 10.36
C MET A 91 3.69 -16.13 10.06
N GLU A 92 3.65 -16.75 8.89
CA GLU A 92 4.62 -17.75 8.44
C GLU A 92 5.90 -17.14 7.85
N CYS A 93 6.06 -15.82 7.79
CA CYS A 93 7.31 -15.23 7.32
C CYS A 93 8.45 -15.37 8.34
N ASP A 94 9.67 -15.52 7.84
CA ASP A 94 10.86 -15.87 8.62
C ASP A 94 11.13 -14.89 9.78
N CYS A 95 10.96 -13.58 9.57
CA CYS A 95 11.27 -12.59 10.61
C CYS A 95 10.09 -12.22 11.52
N PHE A 96 8.92 -12.88 11.40
CA PHE A 96 7.75 -12.54 12.21
C PHE A 96 8.05 -12.67 13.72
N SER A 97 8.72 -13.75 14.13
CA SER A 97 9.09 -13.97 15.53
C SER A 97 10.07 -12.92 16.05
N ASP A 98 11.03 -12.52 15.22
CA ASP A 98 12.07 -11.57 15.58
C ASP A 98 11.46 -10.18 15.77
N ILE A 99 10.62 -9.75 14.83
CA ILE A 99 9.93 -8.45 14.92
C ILE A 99 8.98 -8.44 16.11
N MET A 100 8.20 -9.50 16.32
CA MET A 100 7.32 -9.63 17.48
C MET A 100 8.07 -9.51 18.81
N SER A 101 9.36 -9.84 18.87
CA SER A 101 10.13 -9.73 20.11
C SER A 101 10.46 -8.28 20.51
N TYR A 102 10.42 -7.33 19.57
CA TYR A 102 10.74 -5.91 19.80
C TYR A 102 9.59 -4.94 19.48
N ASP A 103 8.61 -5.35 18.67
CA ASP A 103 7.41 -4.58 18.37
C ASP A 103 6.32 -4.90 19.41
N GLU A 104 6.10 -3.97 20.34
CA GLU A 104 5.19 -4.16 21.48
C GLU A 104 3.75 -4.44 21.03
N ASP A 105 3.26 -3.73 20.01
CA ASP A 105 1.90 -3.88 19.50
C ASP A 105 1.68 -5.25 18.87
N LEU A 106 2.64 -5.74 18.07
CA LEU A 106 2.57 -7.09 17.49
C LEU A 106 2.71 -8.20 18.53
N ASN A 107 3.53 -7.98 19.57
CA ASN A 107 3.65 -8.89 20.70
C ASN A 107 2.34 -9.02 21.48
N GLU A 108 1.72 -7.89 21.82
CA GLU A 108 0.43 -7.85 22.50
C GLU A 108 -0.67 -8.50 21.65
N TRP A 109 -0.68 -8.20 20.35
CA TRP A 109 -1.58 -8.82 19.41
C TRP A 109 -1.45 -10.34 19.43
N THR A 110 -0.22 -10.88 19.38
CA THR A 110 0.02 -12.33 19.34
C THR A 110 -0.37 -13.02 20.63
N LYS A 111 -0.06 -12.42 21.79
CA LYS A 111 -0.49 -12.92 23.10
C LYS A 111 -2.01 -12.99 23.21
N LYS A 112 -2.69 -11.93 22.74
CA LYS A 112 -4.15 -11.87 22.77
C LYS A 112 -4.79 -12.92 21.86
N TRP A 113 -4.22 -13.18 20.67
CA TRP A 113 -4.73 -14.19 19.74
C TRP A 113 -4.90 -15.58 20.38
N GLN A 114 -4.03 -15.94 21.33
CA GLN A 114 -4.09 -17.24 22.02
C GLN A 114 -5.26 -17.38 23.01
N THR A 115 -5.89 -16.27 23.41
CA THR A 115 -6.88 -16.23 24.50
C THR A 115 -8.26 -15.76 24.06
N ILE A 116 -8.39 -15.16 22.87
CA ILE A 116 -9.67 -14.69 22.35
C ILE A 116 -10.56 -15.84 21.87
N ASN A 117 -11.87 -15.61 21.91
CA ASN A 117 -12.85 -16.53 21.35
C ASN A 117 -13.03 -16.32 19.84
N GLU A 118 -13.70 -17.28 19.17
CA GLU A 118 -13.95 -17.25 17.73
C GLU A 118 -14.65 -15.97 17.24
N ASN A 119 -15.59 -15.42 18.03
CA ASN A 119 -16.36 -14.25 17.61
C ASN A 119 -15.51 -12.97 17.56
N GLU A 120 -14.38 -12.94 18.27
CA GLU A 120 -13.46 -11.80 18.30
C GLU A 120 -12.31 -11.92 17.29
N LYS A 121 -12.09 -13.10 16.72
CA LYS A 121 -10.96 -13.37 15.83
C LYS A 121 -10.94 -12.51 14.58
N LEU A 122 -12.10 -12.23 13.98
CA LEU A 122 -12.16 -11.38 12.79
C LEU A 122 -11.67 -9.96 13.11
N ALA A 123 -12.23 -9.34 14.15
CA ALA A 123 -11.84 -8.00 14.56
C ALA A 123 -10.37 -7.94 14.99
N HIS A 124 -9.87 -8.98 15.66
CA HIS A 124 -8.46 -9.07 16.02
C HIS A 124 -7.57 -9.23 14.78
N THR A 125 -7.95 -10.06 13.81
CA THR A 125 -7.24 -10.20 12.52
C THR A 125 -7.18 -8.90 11.74
N GLN A 126 -8.27 -8.13 11.70
CA GLN A 126 -8.28 -6.83 11.05
C GLN A 126 -7.29 -5.84 11.70
N LYS A 127 -7.03 -5.93 13.02
CA LYS A 127 -5.97 -5.15 13.67
C LYS A 127 -4.58 -5.52 13.15
N LEU A 128 -4.30 -6.81 12.93
CA LEU A 128 -3.04 -7.24 12.29
C LEU A 128 -2.90 -6.61 10.92
N PHE A 129 -3.97 -6.63 10.13
CA PHE A 129 -3.98 -6.04 8.79
C PHE A 129 -3.80 -4.52 8.84
N GLN A 130 -4.41 -3.81 9.79
CA GLN A 130 -4.16 -2.39 9.99
C GLN A 130 -2.67 -2.12 10.23
N MET A 131 -2.05 -2.87 11.16
CA MET A 131 -0.63 -2.67 11.52
C MET A 131 0.33 -2.96 10.36
N LEU A 132 0.05 -3.98 9.55
CA LEU A 132 1.04 -4.51 8.59
C LEU A 132 0.72 -4.25 7.11
N LEU A 133 -0.55 -4.01 6.79
CA LEU A 133 -1.04 -3.94 5.41
C LEU A 133 -1.60 -2.56 5.04
N SER A 134 -1.81 -1.68 6.02
CA SER A 134 -2.28 -0.32 5.78
C SER A 134 -1.12 0.65 5.51
N ASP A 135 -1.43 1.79 4.90
CA ASP A 135 -0.49 2.88 4.62
C ASP A 135 -0.55 3.95 5.73
N ASP A 136 -0.49 3.55 6.99
CA ASP A 136 -0.60 4.46 8.15
C ASP A 136 0.72 4.78 8.86
N LYS A 137 1.85 4.50 8.21
CA LYS A 137 3.21 4.77 8.69
C LYS A 137 3.54 4.10 10.02
N THR A 138 3.17 2.83 10.13
CA THR A 138 3.64 1.95 11.21
C THR A 138 5.12 1.64 11.05
N MET A 139 5.76 1.19 12.14
CA MET A 139 7.19 0.84 12.10
C MET A 139 7.49 -0.28 11.09
N HIS A 140 6.56 -1.21 10.90
CA HIS A 140 6.72 -2.39 10.07
C HIS A 140 5.54 -2.56 9.11
N TYR A 141 5.82 -3.07 7.90
CA TYR A 141 4.80 -3.48 6.95
C TYR A 141 5.16 -4.83 6.33
N TYR A 142 4.16 -5.57 5.89
CA TYR A 142 4.36 -6.84 5.19
C TYR A 142 4.53 -6.62 3.68
N SER A 143 5.60 -7.18 3.13
CA SER A 143 5.91 -7.13 1.71
C SER A 143 5.59 -8.46 1.02
N PHE A 144 4.52 -8.46 0.23
CA PHE A 144 4.19 -9.57 -0.67
C PHE A 144 5.21 -9.78 -1.81
N CYS A 145 6.11 -8.83 -2.08
CA CYS A 145 7.17 -9.04 -3.07
C CYS A 145 8.30 -9.93 -2.52
N HIS A 146 8.52 -9.89 -1.20
CA HIS A 146 9.62 -10.60 -0.54
C HIS A 146 9.14 -11.69 0.42
N HIS A 147 7.83 -11.79 0.65
CA HIS A 147 7.24 -12.70 1.63
C HIS A 147 7.76 -12.47 3.05
N ASP A 148 7.96 -11.19 3.39
CA ASP A 148 8.66 -10.81 4.61
C ASP A 148 8.19 -9.46 5.17
N LEU A 149 8.47 -9.21 6.45
CA LEU A 149 8.22 -7.94 7.11
C LEU A 149 9.41 -7.01 6.97
N PHE A 150 9.14 -5.74 6.65
CA PHE A 150 10.18 -4.71 6.57
C PHE A 150 9.85 -3.53 7.46
N GLN A 151 10.91 -2.89 7.94
CA GLN A 151 10.81 -1.55 8.51
C GLN A 151 10.56 -0.52 7.40
N GLU A 152 9.72 0.48 7.70
CA GLU A 152 9.29 1.53 6.75
C GLU A 152 10.47 2.23 6.04
N ASN A 153 11.62 2.33 6.71
CA ASN A 153 12.79 3.05 6.21
C ASN A 153 13.80 2.19 5.43
N CYS A 154 13.57 0.88 5.27
CA CYS A 154 14.52 -0.01 4.59
C CYS A 154 14.15 -0.25 3.12
N TYR A 155 12.85 -0.32 2.84
CA TYR A 155 12.30 -0.62 1.53
C TYR A 155 11.04 0.18 1.30
N TRP A 156 10.80 0.56 0.05
CA TRP A 156 9.53 1.14 -0.38
C TRP A 156 9.04 0.42 -1.64
N HIS A 157 7.73 0.41 -1.85
CA HIS A 157 7.15 -0.21 -3.04
C HIS A 157 6.93 0.84 -4.13
N CYS A 158 7.60 0.67 -5.27
CA CYS A 158 7.46 1.58 -6.38
C CYS A 158 6.10 1.40 -7.06
N VAL A 159 5.22 2.39 -6.89
CA VAL A 159 3.88 2.38 -7.51
C VAL A 159 3.93 2.39 -9.04
N VAL A 160 5.05 2.73 -9.67
CA VAL A 160 5.16 2.67 -11.13
C VAL A 160 5.70 1.32 -11.58
N CYS A 161 6.85 0.88 -11.05
CA CYS A 161 7.48 -0.39 -11.40
C CYS A 161 6.78 -1.62 -10.81
N GLN A 162 5.93 -1.42 -9.79
CA GLN A 162 5.20 -2.49 -9.09
C GLN A 162 6.12 -3.48 -8.36
N GLU A 163 7.20 -3.00 -7.76
CA GLU A 163 8.18 -3.84 -7.04
C GLU A 163 8.68 -3.11 -5.79
N CYS A 164 9.05 -3.89 -4.77
CA CYS A 164 9.75 -3.37 -3.60
C CYS A 164 11.20 -3.11 -3.95
N VAL A 165 11.67 -1.92 -3.61
CA VAL A 165 13.03 -1.44 -3.85
C VAL A 165 13.62 -0.89 -2.57
N LYS A 166 14.94 -0.84 -2.49
CA LYS A 166 15.63 -0.34 -1.28
C LYS A 166 15.39 1.16 -1.10
N TRP A 167 15.45 1.63 0.15
CA TRP A 167 15.25 3.04 0.50
C TRP A 167 16.17 4.04 -0.23
N ARG A 168 17.35 3.60 -0.69
CA ARG A 168 18.28 4.43 -1.48
C ARG A 168 17.92 4.52 -2.95
N GLU A 169 16.94 3.76 -3.41
CA GLU A 169 16.49 3.77 -4.79
C GLU A 169 15.34 4.77 -4.96
N TRP A 170 15.23 5.34 -6.16
CA TRP A 170 14.15 6.25 -6.54
C TRP A 170 13.69 5.95 -7.97
N HIS A 171 12.44 6.26 -8.30
CA HIS A 171 11.92 6.03 -9.64
C HIS A 171 12.22 7.21 -10.57
N CYS A 172 13.01 6.96 -11.62
CA CYS A 172 13.22 7.93 -12.69
C CYS A 172 12.02 7.93 -13.64
N GLY A 173 11.27 9.04 -13.66
CA GLY A 173 10.08 9.19 -14.52
C GLY A 173 10.40 9.16 -16.02
N GLU A 174 11.55 9.71 -16.43
CA GLU A 174 11.97 9.73 -17.84
C GLU A 174 12.37 8.34 -18.34
N CYS A 175 13.20 7.63 -17.56
CA CYS A 175 13.63 6.28 -17.92
C CYS A 175 12.63 5.19 -17.52
N ASN A 176 11.55 5.57 -16.83
CA ASN A 176 10.52 4.68 -16.28
C ASN A 176 11.11 3.46 -15.53
N LYS A 177 12.16 3.69 -14.74
CA LYS A 177 12.89 2.64 -13.98
C LYS A 177 13.30 3.13 -12.60
N CYS A 178 13.33 2.22 -11.64
CA CYS A 178 13.98 2.47 -10.35
C CYS A 178 15.50 2.53 -10.55
N THR A 179 16.16 3.46 -9.87
CA THR A 179 17.61 3.68 -9.95
C THR A 179 18.18 3.89 -8.56
N TYR A 180 19.40 3.42 -8.35
CA TYR A 180 20.10 3.55 -7.08
C TYR A 180 20.69 4.95 -6.87
N GLY A 181 20.71 5.37 -5.60
CA GLY A 181 21.34 6.60 -5.14
C GLY A 181 20.42 7.81 -5.29
N VAL A 182 19.63 8.11 -4.25
CA VAL A 182 18.79 9.32 -4.17
C VAL A 182 19.55 10.62 -4.45
N SER A 183 20.85 10.67 -4.16
CA SER A 183 21.74 11.82 -4.44
C SER A 183 22.45 11.75 -5.80
N LEU A 184 22.38 10.59 -6.48
CA LEU A 184 23.01 10.36 -7.76
C LEU A 184 22.04 10.68 -8.91
N PRO A 185 22.53 11.29 -10.01
CA PRO A 185 21.72 11.43 -11.20
C PRO A 185 21.45 10.05 -11.82
N CYS A 186 20.32 9.89 -12.48
CA CYS A 186 19.99 8.69 -13.24
C CYS A 186 21.00 8.53 -14.38
N GLU A 187 21.63 7.36 -14.48
CA GLU A 187 22.65 7.07 -15.51
C GLU A 187 22.12 7.21 -16.94
N GLY A 188 20.82 7.01 -17.16
CA GLY A 188 20.22 7.05 -18.49
C GLY A 188 19.91 8.45 -19.01
N CYS A 189 19.38 9.34 -18.17
CA CYS A 189 18.88 10.66 -18.59
C CYS A 189 19.49 11.84 -17.81
N GLY A 190 20.31 11.60 -16.80
CA GLY A 190 20.86 12.63 -15.92
C GLY A 190 19.85 13.24 -14.93
N GLY A 191 18.58 12.82 -14.96
CA GLY A 191 17.54 13.29 -14.05
C GLY A 191 17.88 12.99 -12.58
N ARG A 192 17.38 13.80 -11.65
CA ARG A 192 17.64 13.65 -10.22
C ARG A 192 16.37 13.31 -9.46
N SER A 193 16.53 12.64 -8.31
CA SER A 193 15.42 12.40 -7.41
C SER A 193 14.74 13.70 -7.03
N LYS A 194 13.41 13.74 -7.14
CA LYS A 194 12.60 14.83 -6.60
C LYS A 194 12.39 14.71 -5.09
N MET A 195 12.92 13.67 -4.45
CA MET A 195 13.00 13.63 -2.98
C MET A 195 14.01 14.68 -2.52
N SER A 196 13.55 15.93 -2.44
CA SER A 196 14.25 16.99 -1.73
C SER A 196 14.16 16.69 -0.23
N GLY A 197 15.23 16.15 0.34
CA GLY A 197 15.44 16.04 1.80
C GLY A 197 14.46 15.12 2.53
N PHE A 198 14.94 13.95 2.94
CA PHE A 198 14.43 13.26 4.12
C PHE A 198 15.59 13.10 5.11
N CYS A 199 15.75 14.10 5.96
CA CYS A 199 15.66 13.94 7.41
C CYS A 199 14.42 14.73 7.85
#